data_AF-A0A1F3E5P8-F1
#
_entry.id   AF-A0A1F3E5P8-F1
#
_cell.length_a   1.000
_cell.length_b   1.000
_cell.length_c   1.000
_cell.angle_alpha   90.00
_cell.angle_beta   90.00
_cell.angle_gamma   90.00
#
_symmetry.space_group_name_H-M   'P 1'
#
loop_
_entity.id
_entity.type
_entity.pdbx_description
1 polymer ?
#
loop_
_entity_poly.entity_id
_entity_poly.type
_entity_poly.pdbx_seq_one_letter_code
_entity_poly.pdbx_strand_id
1 'polypeptide(L)'
;MKFTLILILFINILYTSIFSQTKKSIKALYTTENIKVDGFLNEVIWNKAEKSSDFIQFEPLNGAKASEKTDVMILYDNSAVYIGAMLYDKSKDSIYKELGKRDNAEVNSDLFMVGINPYNDGLNVVGFMVTAAGVQIDIKYNNDNEDFSWNAVWFSNIQILDSGWSVEMKIPFSALRFPKKTVQEWGFNALRQVRRNRELSSWNFVDKKMNSVTKQYGIITGIENIKPPLRLSATPYMSYYLQHNEQQQLNYRINGGLDVKYGINESFTLDMTLIPDFGQVKSDDKILNLTPFETFYGENRPFFTEGTELFNKGNIFYSRRIGGEPLNYNTVNENLAQGEKIKFNPAETKMINATKFSGRTKNGLGLGFFNAMTNKTDAIIIDSVGNEFKVETQPFTNYNMIVLDQSLRNNSYVSIINT
;
A
#
# COMPACT_ATOMS: atom_id res chain seq x y z
N MET A 1 25.39 -56.77 25.75
CA MET A 1 25.35 -55.33 26.08
C MET A 1 25.42 -54.38 24.89
N LYS A 2 26.09 -54.69 23.76
CA LYS A 2 26.16 -53.77 22.60
C LYS A 2 24.90 -53.69 21.73
N PHE A 3 24.08 -54.75 21.67
CA PHE A 3 22.83 -54.75 20.87
C PHE A 3 21.66 -54.03 21.55
N THR A 4 21.62 -54.01 22.89
CA THR A 4 20.54 -53.37 23.66
C THR A 4 20.67 -51.84 23.67
N LEU A 5 21.88 -51.30 23.51
CA LEU A 5 22.11 -49.85 23.44
C LEU A 5 21.66 -49.24 22.09
N ILE A 6 21.73 -50.01 21.00
CA ILE A 6 21.34 -49.55 19.67
C ILE A 6 19.81 -49.47 19.52
N LEU A 7 19.07 -50.37 20.18
CA LEU A 7 17.60 -50.34 20.18
C LEU A 7 17.04 -49.16 20.97
N ILE A 8 17.71 -48.74 22.04
CA ILE A 8 17.33 -47.55 22.84
C ILE A 8 17.65 -46.25 22.10
N LEU A 9 18.71 -46.22 21.28
CA LEU A 9 19.02 -45.07 20.42
C LEU A 9 18.01 -44.92 19.26
N PHE A 10 17.48 -46.04 18.73
CA PHE A 10 16.48 -46.03 17.65
C PHE A 10 15.07 -45.63 18.14
N ILE A 11 14.72 -45.96 19.39
CA ILE A 11 13.43 -45.56 19.99
C ILE A 11 13.39 -44.07 20.37
N ASN A 12 14.54 -43.45 20.66
CA ASN A 12 14.60 -42.01 20.97
C ASN A 12 14.56 -41.09 19.73
N ILE A 13 14.78 -41.63 18.52
CA ILE A 13 14.65 -40.85 17.28
C ILE A 13 13.18 -40.73 16.82
N LEU A 14 12.31 -41.64 17.28
CA LEU A 14 10.87 -41.65 16.93
C LEU A 14 10.00 -40.65 17.72
N TYR A 15 10.57 -39.92 18.69
CA TYR A 15 9.85 -38.92 19.50
C TYR A 15 10.29 -37.47 19.25
N THR A 16 10.99 -37.20 18.15
CA THR A 16 11.09 -35.82 17.65
C THR A 16 9.80 -35.46 16.94
N SER A 17 8.76 -35.16 17.73
CA SER A 17 7.66 -34.36 17.22
C SER A 17 8.25 -33.01 16.86
N ILE A 18 8.53 -32.80 15.56
CA ILE A 18 8.74 -31.47 15.02
C ILE A 18 7.47 -30.70 15.42
N PHE A 19 7.58 -29.78 16.38
CA PHE A 19 6.54 -28.81 16.68
C PHE A 19 6.43 -27.88 15.47
N SER A 20 5.82 -28.37 14.39
CA SER A 20 5.25 -27.51 13.37
C SER A 20 4.06 -26.84 14.03
N GLN A 21 4.14 -25.52 14.21
CA GLN A 21 3.03 -24.73 14.72
C GLN A 21 1.80 -25.04 13.87
N THR A 22 0.78 -25.65 14.48
CA THR A 22 -0.45 -26.00 13.77
C THR A 22 -1.16 -24.70 13.39
N LYS A 23 -1.15 -24.39 12.09
CA LYS A 23 -1.89 -23.24 11.55
C LYS A 23 -3.38 -23.49 11.72
N LYS A 24 -4.10 -22.53 12.28
CA LYS A 24 -5.55 -22.53 12.27
C LYS A 24 -6.06 -22.40 10.83
N SER A 25 -7.20 -23.03 10.56
CA SER A 25 -7.97 -22.83 9.34
C SER A 25 -9.37 -22.33 9.66
N ILE A 26 -9.95 -21.58 8.74
CA ILE A 26 -11.35 -21.13 8.79
C ILE A 26 -11.97 -21.31 7.40
N LYS A 27 -13.17 -21.87 7.32
CA LYS A 27 -13.88 -22.04 6.04
C LYS A 27 -14.72 -20.80 5.72
N ALA A 28 -14.44 -20.17 4.58
CA ALA A 28 -15.30 -19.15 4.02
C ALA A 28 -16.58 -19.78 3.45
N LEU A 29 -17.73 -19.19 3.77
CA LEU A 29 -19.03 -19.67 3.30
C LEU A 29 -19.51 -18.84 2.10
N TYR A 30 -19.88 -19.52 1.02
CA TYR A 30 -20.46 -18.85 -0.15
C TYR A 30 -21.86 -18.31 0.17
N THR A 31 -22.16 -17.11 -0.32
CA THR A 31 -23.48 -16.49 -0.19
C THR A 31 -23.99 -15.92 -1.50
N THR A 32 -25.32 -15.98 -1.67
CA THR A 32 -26.07 -15.23 -2.69
C THR A 32 -26.93 -14.13 -2.07
N GLU A 33 -26.96 -14.03 -0.73
CA GLU A 33 -27.64 -12.97 0.01
C GLU A 33 -26.88 -11.64 -0.17
N ASN A 34 -27.62 -10.54 -0.30
CA ASN A 34 -27.01 -9.21 -0.36
C ASN A 34 -26.59 -8.77 1.06
N ILE A 35 -25.30 -8.84 1.36
CA ILE A 35 -24.74 -8.39 2.64
C ILE A 35 -24.70 -6.87 2.67
N LYS A 36 -25.43 -6.27 3.60
CA LYS A 36 -25.41 -4.82 3.79
C LYS A 36 -24.37 -4.51 4.86
N VAL A 37 -23.27 -3.89 4.46
CA VAL A 37 -22.18 -3.49 5.36
C VAL A 37 -22.63 -2.32 6.26
N ASP A 38 -23.42 -2.63 7.28
CA ASP A 38 -23.92 -1.67 8.26
C ASP A 38 -23.38 -1.94 9.68
N GLY A 39 -22.54 -2.97 9.81
CA GLY A 39 -21.85 -3.35 11.04
C GLY A 39 -22.70 -4.25 11.93
N PHE A 40 -23.96 -4.51 11.58
CA PHE A 40 -24.80 -5.47 12.29
C PHE A 40 -24.65 -6.85 11.67
N LEU A 41 -24.13 -7.82 12.44
CA LEU A 41 -24.02 -9.22 12.01
C LEU A 41 -25.37 -9.96 12.13
N ASN A 42 -26.43 -9.42 11.54
CA ASN A 42 -27.81 -9.87 11.74
C ASN A 42 -28.41 -10.65 10.55
N GLU A 43 -27.77 -10.63 9.38
CA GLU A 43 -28.19 -11.47 8.26
C GLU A 43 -28.10 -12.95 8.62
N VAL A 44 -29.06 -13.73 8.10
CA VAL A 44 -29.21 -15.15 8.46
C VAL A 44 -27.96 -15.96 8.11
N ILE A 45 -27.28 -15.61 7.02
CA ILE A 45 -26.06 -16.28 6.57
C ILE A 45 -24.89 -16.16 7.57
N TRP A 46 -24.79 -15.07 8.34
CA TRP A 46 -23.75 -14.93 9.38
C TRP A 46 -23.87 -16.00 10.47
N ASN A 47 -25.09 -16.47 10.76
CA ASN A 47 -25.32 -17.55 11.72
C ASN A 47 -24.94 -18.94 11.19
N LYS A 48 -24.81 -19.09 9.87
CA LYS A 48 -24.38 -20.34 9.21
C LYS A 48 -22.88 -20.39 8.98
N ALA A 49 -22.22 -19.23 8.96
CA ALA A 49 -20.78 -19.12 8.80
C ALA A 49 -20.04 -19.78 9.98
N GLU A 50 -18.86 -20.35 9.70
CA GLU A 50 -17.99 -20.86 10.75
C GLU A 50 -17.51 -19.70 11.64
N LYS A 51 -17.81 -19.77 12.93
CA LYS A 51 -17.30 -18.84 13.94
C LYS A 51 -15.98 -19.36 14.46
N SER A 52 -14.88 -18.67 14.15
CA SER A 52 -13.55 -19.02 14.66
C SER A 52 -13.13 -18.05 15.77
N SER A 53 -12.63 -18.59 16.87
CA SER A 53 -12.36 -17.87 18.13
C SER A 53 -10.91 -18.13 18.62
N ASP A 54 -10.68 -17.90 19.90
CA ASP A 54 -9.50 -18.28 20.66
C ASP A 54 -8.26 -17.54 20.21
N PHE A 55 -8.38 -16.22 20.13
CA PHE A 55 -7.27 -15.32 19.88
C PHE A 55 -6.22 -15.48 20.98
N ILE A 56 -4.95 -15.37 20.56
CA ILE A 56 -3.77 -15.56 21.39
C ILE A 56 -3.01 -14.24 21.42
N GLN A 57 -2.55 -13.83 22.59
CA GLN A 57 -1.81 -12.59 22.74
C GLN A 57 -0.52 -12.64 21.92
N PHE A 58 -0.33 -11.60 21.12
CA PHE A 58 0.95 -11.22 20.53
C PHE A 58 1.73 -10.34 21.52
N GLU A 59 1.05 -9.34 22.11
CA GLU A 59 1.53 -8.49 23.20
C GLU A 59 0.45 -8.37 24.28
N PRO A 60 0.81 -8.23 25.57
CA PRO A 60 2.18 -8.19 26.11
C PRO A 60 2.77 -9.58 26.39
N LEU A 61 1.93 -10.62 26.57
CA LEU A 61 2.38 -11.96 26.95
C LEU A 61 2.23 -12.92 25.76
N ASN A 62 3.24 -12.96 24.88
CA ASN A 62 3.17 -13.77 23.66
C ASN A 62 2.84 -15.24 23.96
N GLY A 63 1.74 -15.75 23.38
CA GLY A 63 1.25 -17.11 23.57
C GLY A 63 0.18 -17.28 24.67
N ALA A 64 -0.10 -16.24 25.46
CA ALA A 64 -1.20 -16.27 26.43
C ALA A 64 -2.58 -16.16 25.75
N LYS A 65 -3.65 -16.54 26.45
CA LYS A 65 -5.02 -16.34 25.95
C LYS A 65 -5.35 -14.84 25.91
N ALA A 66 -6.03 -14.38 24.85
CA ALA A 66 -6.55 -13.01 24.79
C ALA A 66 -7.45 -12.70 25.99
N SER A 67 -7.38 -11.46 26.50
CA SER A 67 -8.19 -11.05 27.66
C SER A 67 -9.66 -10.88 27.31
N GLU A 68 -9.95 -10.47 26.08
CA GLU A 68 -11.31 -10.23 25.58
C GLU A 68 -11.62 -11.21 24.43
N LYS A 69 -12.79 -11.86 24.47
CA LYS A 69 -13.20 -12.82 23.45
C LYS A 69 -13.37 -12.11 22.09
N THR A 70 -12.97 -12.78 21.01
CA THR A 70 -13.17 -12.32 19.64
C THR A 70 -13.59 -13.49 18.76
N ASP A 71 -14.71 -13.34 18.06
CA ASP A 71 -15.18 -14.29 17.04
C ASP A 71 -15.02 -13.66 15.65
N VAL A 72 -14.48 -14.40 14.69
CA VAL A 72 -14.39 -13.99 13.27
C VAL A 72 -15.10 -14.99 12.37
N MET A 73 -15.77 -14.48 11.34
CA MET A 73 -16.50 -15.22 10.31
C MET A 73 -16.14 -14.68 8.94
N ILE A 74 -16.20 -15.55 7.92
CA ILE A 74 -15.86 -15.19 6.55
C ILE A 74 -16.95 -15.68 5.61
N LEU A 75 -17.46 -14.76 4.79
CA LEU A 75 -18.33 -15.06 3.67
C LEU A 75 -17.65 -14.64 2.37
N TYR A 76 -18.13 -15.16 1.25
CA TYR A 76 -17.76 -14.64 -0.06
C TYR A 76 -18.89 -14.80 -1.05
N ASP A 77 -18.89 -13.94 -2.07
CA ASP A 77 -19.71 -14.07 -3.25
C ASP A 77 -18.82 -14.00 -4.52
N ASN A 78 -19.41 -13.74 -5.68
CA ASN A 78 -18.65 -13.61 -6.93
C ASN A 78 -17.90 -12.27 -7.09
N SER A 79 -18.08 -11.32 -6.17
CA SER A 79 -17.61 -9.94 -6.24
C SER A 79 -16.63 -9.57 -5.12
N ALA A 80 -16.78 -10.16 -3.93
CA ALA A 80 -16.04 -9.76 -2.74
C ALA A 80 -15.90 -10.90 -1.71
N VAL A 81 -14.94 -10.73 -0.81
CA VAL A 81 -14.92 -11.41 0.49
C VAL A 81 -15.50 -10.47 1.53
N TYR A 82 -16.30 -11.03 2.44
CA TYR A 82 -16.84 -10.33 3.58
C TYR A 82 -16.25 -10.89 4.86
N ILE A 83 -15.79 -10.00 5.74
CA ILE A 83 -15.31 -10.36 7.07
C ILE A 83 -16.29 -9.78 8.08
N GLY A 84 -16.84 -10.65 8.92
CA GLY A 84 -17.64 -10.28 10.08
C GLY A 84 -16.87 -10.61 11.34
N ALA A 85 -16.81 -9.68 12.30
CA ALA A 85 -16.17 -9.93 13.58
C ALA A 85 -17.01 -9.41 14.74
N MET A 86 -17.15 -10.24 15.79
CA MET A 86 -17.73 -9.84 17.06
C MET A 86 -16.62 -9.75 18.11
N LEU A 87 -16.39 -8.54 18.61
CA LEU A 87 -15.29 -8.16 19.49
C LEU A 87 -15.87 -7.88 20.87
N TYR A 88 -16.00 -8.92 21.69
CA TYR A 88 -16.64 -8.82 23.00
C TYR A 88 -15.84 -7.92 23.92
N ASP A 89 -16.50 -7.15 24.76
CA ASP A 89 -15.86 -6.30 25.75
C ASP A 89 -16.69 -6.32 27.04
N LYS A 90 -16.08 -5.89 28.15
CA LYS A 90 -16.77 -5.89 29.46
C LYS A 90 -17.96 -4.94 29.49
N SER A 91 -17.86 -3.83 28.77
CA SER A 91 -18.91 -2.82 28.67
C SER A 91 -18.70 -1.93 27.43
N LYS A 92 -19.74 -1.25 26.99
CA LYS A 92 -19.63 -0.24 25.91
C LYS A 92 -18.69 0.92 26.27
N ASP A 93 -18.60 1.28 27.55
CA ASP A 93 -17.83 2.43 28.03
C ASP A 93 -16.33 2.12 28.19
N SER A 94 -15.95 0.83 28.17
CA SER A 94 -14.54 0.40 28.16
C SER A 94 -13.90 0.39 26.77
N ILE A 95 -14.67 0.64 25.71
CA ILE A 95 -14.18 0.65 24.32
C ILE A 95 -13.69 2.06 23.97
N TYR A 96 -12.40 2.16 23.70
CA TYR A 96 -11.80 3.41 23.26
C TYR A 96 -12.13 3.64 21.78
N LYS A 97 -12.56 4.87 21.43
CA LYS A 97 -13.13 5.21 20.10
C LYS A 97 -12.84 6.64 19.67
N GLU A 98 -11.67 7.16 20.02
CA GLU A 98 -11.27 8.48 19.56
C GLU A 98 -11.21 8.52 18.02
N LEU A 99 -11.80 9.55 17.42
CA LEU A 99 -11.85 9.71 15.97
C LEU A 99 -10.56 10.33 15.47
N GLY A 100 -9.91 9.67 14.52
CA GLY A 100 -8.74 10.20 13.80
C GLY A 100 -8.96 10.33 12.30
N LYS A 101 -7.90 10.72 11.59
CA LYS A 101 -7.87 10.71 10.12
C LYS A 101 -7.71 9.28 9.61
N ARG A 102 -8.18 9.02 8.38
CA ARG A 102 -7.86 7.78 7.63
C ARG A 102 -6.35 7.55 7.63
N ASP A 103 -5.94 6.29 7.70
CA ASP A 103 -4.54 5.85 7.72
C ASP A 103 -3.71 6.29 8.95
N ASN A 104 -4.37 6.79 10.00
CA ASN A 104 -3.74 7.05 11.29
C ASN A 104 -4.06 5.94 12.31
N ALA A 105 -3.10 5.05 12.53
CA ALA A 105 -3.20 3.95 13.49
C ALA A 105 -2.88 4.34 14.96
N GLU A 106 -2.36 5.55 15.21
CA GLU A 106 -1.87 5.96 16.54
C GLU A 106 -2.93 6.58 17.45
N VAL A 107 -4.16 6.67 16.96
CA VAL A 107 -5.30 7.27 17.67
C VAL A 107 -5.67 6.42 18.88
N ASN A 108 -6.18 7.03 19.95
CA ASN A 108 -6.61 6.32 21.14
C ASN A 108 -7.95 5.59 20.92
N SER A 109 -7.91 4.54 20.10
CA SER A 109 -9.06 3.71 19.75
C SER A 109 -8.68 2.22 19.78
N ASP A 110 -9.65 1.37 20.14
CA ASP A 110 -9.59 -0.06 19.85
C ASP A 110 -9.59 -0.27 18.33
N LEU A 111 -8.99 -1.36 17.87
CA LEU A 111 -8.76 -1.64 16.45
C LEU A 111 -8.91 -3.12 16.15
N PHE A 112 -9.53 -3.42 15.01
CA PHE A 112 -9.59 -4.75 14.43
C PHE A 112 -8.93 -4.74 13.06
N MET A 113 -8.03 -5.69 12.82
CA MET A 113 -7.26 -5.82 11.60
C MET A 113 -7.42 -7.21 11.02
N VAL A 114 -7.48 -7.30 9.69
CA VAL A 114 -7.29 -8.54 8.96
C VAL A 114 -6.14 -8.42 7.98
N GLY A 115 -5.26 -9.42 7.98
CA GLY A 115 -4.24 -9.61 6.96
C GLY A 115 -4.65 -10.75 6.03
N ILE A 116 -4.68 -10.48 4.73
CA ILE A 116 -5.04 -11.45 3.68
C ILE A 116 -3.83 -11.64 2.76
N ASN A 117 -3.45 -12.90 2.53
CA ASN A 117 -2.43 -13.29 1.58
C ASN A 117 -3.00 -14.29 0.56
N PRO A 118 -3.53 -13.83 -0.58
CA PRO A 118 -4.17 -14.74 -1.52
C PRO A 118 -3.25 -15.77 -2.20
N TYR A 119 -1.93 -15.58 -2.16
CA TYR A 119 -0.95 -16.56 -2.67
C TYR A 119 -0.43 -17.50 -1.58
N ASN A 120 -0.71 -17.21 -0.32
CA ASN A 120 -0.23 -17.94 0.86
C ASN A 120 1.31 -18.15 0.86
N ASP A 121 2.05 -17.17 0.36
CA ASP A 121 3.52 -17.21 0.21
C ASP A 121 4.29 -16.47 1.33
N GLY A 122 3.57 -15.83 2.25
CA GLY A 122 4.10 -14.95 3.29
C GLY A 122 4.65 -13.60 2.82
N LEU A 123 4.58 -13.27 1.53
CA LEU A 123 5.21 -12.06 0.96
C LEU A 123 4.19 -11.04 0.47
N ASN A 124 3.07 -11.49 -0.11
CA ASN A 124 2.05 -10.62 -0.72
C ASN A 124 0.85 -10.44 0.20
N VAL A 125 1.08 -9.91 1.41
CA VAL A 125 0.01 -9.67 2.39
C VAL A 125 -0.51 -8.26 2.25
N VAL A 126 -1.84 -8.12 2.22
CA VAL A 126 -2.53 -6.84 2.37
C VAL A 126 -3.30 -6.84 3.68
N GLY A 127 -3.22 -5.73 4.40
CA GLY A 127 -3.91 -5.52 5.67
C GLY A 127 -5.05 -4.51 5.52
N PHE A 128 -6.16 -4.80 6.17
CA PHE A 128 -7.32 -3.92 6.29
C PHE A 128 -7.65 -3.77 7.77
N MET A 129 -7.72 -2.54 8.25
CA MET A 129 -7.97 -2.24 9.66
C MET A 129 -9.11 -1.26 9.82
N VAL A 130 -9.92 -1.48 10.84
CA VAL A 130 -11.01 -0.59 11.23
C VAL A 130 -10.90 -0.31 12.72
N THR A 131 -10.92 0.96 13.09
CA THR A 131 -10.99 1.37 14.49
C THR A 131 -12.41 1.26 15.03
N ALA A 132 -12.59 1.18 16.35
CA ALA A 132 -13.91 1.25 16.98
C ALA A 132 -14.63 2.60 16.75
N ALA A 133 -13.94 3.61 16.20
CA ALA A 133 -14.51 4.85 15.71
C ALA A 133 -14.95 4.80 14.22
N GLY A 134 -14.74 3.68 13.54
CA GLY A 134 -15.07 3.50 12.11
C GLY A 134 -14.03 4.03 11.14
N VAL A 135 -12.81 4.35 11.60
CA VAL A 135 -11.73 4.83 10.72
C VAL A 135 -11.10 3.65 9.99
N GLN A 136 -11.02 3.73 8.67
CA GLN A 136 -10.36 2.77 7.79
C GLN A 136 -8.85 3.03 7.70
N ILE A 137 -8.07 1.96 7.67
CA ILE A 137 -6.63 1.96 7.45
C ILE A 137 -6.33 0.78 6.53
N ASP A 138 -5.54 0.98 5.49
CA ASP A 138 -5.04 -0.12 4.67
C ASP A 138 -3.52 -0.07 4.48
N ILE A 139 -2.93 -1.24 4.29
CA ILE A 139 -1.49 -1.42 4.30
C ILE A 139 -1.12 -2.58 3.38
N LYS A 140 0.01 -2.46 2.70
CA LYS A 140 0.61 -3.56 1.96
C LYS A 140 1.92 -3.96 2.62
N TYR A 141 2.08 -5.24 2.89
CA TYR A 141 3.33 -5.80 3.40
C TYR A 141 4.17 -6.32 2.24
N ASN A 142 5.46 -6.00 2.25
CA ASN A 142 6.43 -6.51 1.29
C ASN A 142 7.71 -6.92 2.02
N ASN A 143 7.90 -8.23 2.23
CA ASN A 143 9.08 -8.78 2.89
C ASN A 143 9.36 -8.11 4.26
N ASP A 144 8.31 -8.02 5.09
CA ASP A 144 8.29 -7.38 6.42
C ASP A 144 8.41 -5.83 6.43
N ASN A 145 8.47 -5.18 5.26
CA ASN A 145 8.27 -3.73 5.16
C ASN A 145 6.79 -3.37 5.00
N GLU A 146 6.40 -2.26 5.61
CA GLU A 146 5.04 -1.73 5.62
C GLU A 146 4.91 -0.57 4.64
N ASP A 147 3.99 -0.69 3.68
CA ASP A 147 3.64 0.36 2.73
C ASP A 147 2.22 0.87 3.02
N PHE A 148 2.16 1.98 3.76
CA PHE A 148 0.93 2.74 4.06
C PHE A 148 0.51 3.68 2.92
N SER A 149 1.28 3.77 1.83
CA SER A 149 0.90 4.57 0.66
C SER A 149 -0.07 3.83 -0.27
N TRP A 150 -0.11 2.50 -0.15
CA TRP A 150 -1.09 1.68 -0.86
C TRP A 150 -2.50 2.03 -0.39
N ASN A 151 -3.38 2.33 -1.35
CA ASN A 151 -4.74 2.77 -1.08
C ASN A 151 -5.74 1.88 -1.83
N ALA A 152 -6.50 1.08 -1.09
CA ALA A 152 -7.53 0.19 -1.62
C ALA A 152 -8.94 0.77 -1.51
N VAL A 153 -9.80 0.43 -2.47
CA VAL A 153 -11.25 0.70 -2.37
C VAL A 153 -11.94 -0.49 -1.72
N TRP A 154 -12.38 -0.31 -0.48
CA TRP A 154 -13.09 -1.32 0.31
C TRP A 154 -14.06 -0.63 1.29
N PHE A 155 -15.03 -1.37 1.80
CA PHE A 155 -16.09 -0.83 2.65
C PHE A 155 -16.06 -1.49 4.01
N SER A 156 -16.34 -0.72 5.05
CA SER A 156 -16.53 -1.25 6.39
C SER A 156 -17.55 -0.43 7.17
N ASN A 157 -18.15 -1.05 8.17
CA ASN A 157 -18.96 -0.36 9.15
C ASN A 157 -18.88 -1.09 10.50
N ILE A 158 -19.16 -0.36 11.58
CA ILE A 158 -19.03 -0.86 12.95
C ILE A 158 -20.29 -0.55 13.73
N GLN A 159 -20.59 -1.38 14.73
CA GLN A 159 -21.64 -1.10 15.70
C GLN A 159 -21.11 -1.34 17.11
N ILE A 160 -21.31 -0.36 17.99
CA ILE A 160 -21.06 -0.53 19.43
C ILE A 160 -22.32 -1.16 20.04
N LEU A 161 -22.13 -2.27 20.73
CA LEU A 161 -23.17 -3.11 21.33
C LEU A 161 -22.95 -3.21 22.84
N ASP A 162 -23.96 -3.63 23.59
CA ASP A 162 -23.80 -3.81 25.04
C ASP A 162 -22.76 -4.89 25.39
N SER A 163 -22.61 -5.89 24.52
CA SER A 163 -21.66 -7.00 24.67
C SER A 163 -20.26 -6.72 24.11
N GLY A 164 -20.01 -5.55 23.52
CA GLY A 164 -18.75 -5.23 22.83
C GLY A 164 -18.97 -4.39 21.58
N TRP A 165 -18.33 -4.75 20.48
CA TRP A 165 -18.60 -4.13 19.18
C TRP A 165 -18.47 -5.13 18.04
N SER A 166 -19.17 -4.86 16.94
CA SER A 166 -19.10 -5.66 15.73
C SER A 166 -18.52 -4.86 14.57
N VAL A 167 -17.88 -5.57 13.65
CA VAL A 167 -17.32 -5.02 12.42
C VAL A 167 -17.79 -5.87 11.26
N GLU A 168 -18.21 -5.19 10.20
CA GLU A 168 -18.36 -5.79 8.88
C GLU A 168 -17.40 -5.12 7.91
N MET A 169 -16.72 -5.92 7.10
CA MET A 169 -15.85 -5.46 6.02
C MET A 169 -16.28 -6.14 4.72
N LYS A 170 -16.41 -5.37 3.64
CA LYS A 170 -16.51 -5.87 2.27
C LYS A 170 -15.24 -5.50 1.53
N ILE A 171 -14.49 -6.53 1.13
CA ILE A 171 -13.23 -6.40 0.40
C ILE A 171 -13.48 -6.93 -1.02
N PRO A 172 -13.68 -6.03 -2.00
CA PRO A 172 -13.89 -6.43 -3.39
C PRO A 172 -12.70 -7.22 -3.92
N PHE A 173 -12.95 -8.19 -4.78
CA PHE A 173 -11.89 -8.92 -5.47
C PHE A 173 -11.00 -8.02 -6.33
N SER A 174 -11.45 -6.81 -6.69
CA SER A 174 -10.63 -5.81 -7.37
C SER A 174 -9.54 -5.20 -6.48
N ALA A 175 -9.72 -5.22 -5.15
CA ALA A 175 -8.72 -4.81 -4.18
C ALA A 175 -7.67 -5.90 -3.91
N LEU A 176 -7.95 -7.15 -4.29
CA LEU A 176 -7.09 -8.31 -4.03
C LEU A 176 -6.42 -8.82 -5.31
N ARG A 177 -5.16 -9.23 -5.18
CA ARG A 177 -4.46 -9.97 -6.25
C ARG A 177 -4.44 -11.44 -5.87
N PHE A 178 -5.04 -12.32 -6.66
CA PHE A 178 -5.15 -13.74 -6.33
C PHE A 178 -5.02 -14.64 -7.57
N PRO A 179 -4.58 -15.90 -7.38
CA PRO A 179 -4.32 -16.83 -8.47
C PRO A 179 -5.57 -17.23 -9.23
N LYS A 180 -5.51 -17.33 -10.56
CA LYS A 180 -6.55 -17.96 -11.39
C LYS A 180 -6.58 -19.48 -11.18
N LYS A 181 -7.16 -19.94 -10.07
CA LYS A 181 -7.36 -21.35 -9.69
C LYS A 181 -8.81 -21.58 -9.24
N THR A 182 -9.31 -22.79 -9.48
CA THR A 182 -10.68 -23.18 -9.09
C THR A 182 -10.88 -23.15 -7.58
N VAL A 183 -9.94 -23.72 -6.82
CA VAL A 183 -9.94 -23.73 -5.36
C VAL A 183 -8.85 -22.79 -4.87
N GLN A 184 -9.20 -21.94 -3.92
CA GLN A 184 -8.32 -20.94 -3.33
C GLN A 184 -7.98 -21.33 -1.90
N GLU A 185 -6.70 -21.15 -1.55
CA GLU A 185 -6.21 -21.24 -0.17
C GLU A 185 -5.43 -19.97 0.12
N TRP A 186 -5.99 -19.12 0.98
CA TRP A 186 -5.41 -17.82 1.27
C TRP A 186 -4.82 -17.82 2.67
N GLY A 187 -3.61 -17.29 2.82
CA GLY A 187 -3.07 -17.00 4.14
C GLY A 187 -3.92 -15.93 4.83
N PHE A 188 -4.22 -16.12 6.11
CA PHE A 188 -5.06 -15.21 6.88
C PHE A 188 -4.65 -15.10 8.33
N ASN A 189 -4.71 -13.88 8.85
CA ASN A 189 -4.74 -13.65 10.28
C ASN A 189 -5.64 -12.46 10.58
N ALA A 190 -6.30 -12.52 11.73
CA ALA A 190 -7.05 -11.40 12.27
C ALA A 190 -6.37 -10.95 13.56
N LEU A 191 -6.30 -9.66 13.80
CA LEU A 191 -5.72 -9.08 15.00
C LEU A 191 -6.72 -8.15 15.66
N ARG A 192 -6.71 -8.13 16.98
CA ARG A 192 -7.47 -7.18 17.80
C ARG A 192 -6.50 -6.45 18.71
N GLN A 193 -6.57 -5.13 18.67
CA GLN A 193 -5.95 -4.26 19.66
C GLN A 193 -7.00 -3.80 20.67
N VAL A 194 -6.74 -4.07 21.95
CA VAL A 194 -7.50 -3.50 23.07
C VAL A 194 -6.64 -2.39 23.68
N ARG A 195 -6.96 -1.14 23.36
CA ARG A 195 -6.06 0.00 23.58
C ARG A 195 -5.81 0.26 25.07
N ARG A 196 -6.86 0.14 25.90
CA ARG A 196 -6.79 0.33 27.36
C ARG A 196 -5.80 -0.62 28.07
N ASN A 197 -5.61 -1.82 27.54
CA ASN A 197 -4.76 -2.85 28.13
C ASN A 197 -3.37 -2.93 27.46
N ARG A 198 -3.15 -2.15 26.38
CA ARG A 198 -2.01 -2.31 25.46
C ARG A 198 -1.84 -3.76 25.00
N GLU A 199 -2.97 -4.44 24.78
CA GLU A 199 -3.00 -5.83 24.33
C GLU A 199 -3.21 -5.88 22.83
N LEU A 200 -2.37 -6.64 22.14
CA LEU A 200 -2.54 -7.03 20.75
C LEU A 200 -2.66 -8.54 20.71
N SER A 201 -3.76 -9.05 20.18
CA SER A 201 -4.06 -10.48 20.12
C SER A 201 -4.32 -10.89 18.67
N SER A 202 -3.85 -12.07 18.26
CA SER A 202 -3.99 -12.60 16.90
C SER A 202 -4.81 -13.89 16.87
N TRP A 203 -5.55 -14.12 15.79
CA TRP A 203 -6.37 -15.31 15.61
C TRP A 203 -5.50 -16.55 15.49
N ASN A 204 -4.57 -16.57 14.53
CA ASN A 204 -3.50 -17.57 14.49
C ASN A 204 -2.33 -17.10 15.35
N PHE A 205 -1.75 -18.01 16.14
CA PHE A 205 -0.60 -17.69 16.98
C PHE A 205 0.58 -17.21 16.12
N VAL A 206 1.23 -16.13 16.56
CA VAL A 206 2.46 -15.61 15.98
C VAL A 206 3.53 -15.67 17.05
N ASP A 207 4.55 -16.50 16.87
CA ASP A 207 5.72 -16.57 17.73
C ASP A 207 6.67 -15.42 17.39
N LYS A 208 6.91 -14.55 18.37
CA LYS A 208 7.82 -13.40 18.23
C LYS A 208 9.29 -13.82 18.04
N LYS A 209 9.64 -15.06 18.37
CA LYS A 209 11.00 -15.60 18.17
C LYS A 209 11.28 -15.99 16.72
N MET A 210 10.24 -16.17 15.91
CA MET A 210 10.39 -16.49 14.50
C MET A 210 10.50 -15.21 13.66
N ASN A 211 11.42 -15.23 12.68
CA ASN A 211 11.51 -14.15 11.71
C ASN A 211 10.29 -14.22 10.75
N SER A 212 9.67 -13.07 10.51
CA SER A 212 8.49 -12.85 9.65
C SER A 212 7.15 -13.28 10.25
N VAL A 213 6.29 -12.28 10.53
CA VAL A 213 4.94 -12.45 11.08
C VAL A 213 3.98 -13.03 10.04
N THR A 214 4.11 -12.61 8.78
CA THR A 214 3.20 -12.95 7.68
C THR A 214 3.27 -14.41 7.25
N LYS A 215 4.43 -15.07 7.42
CA LYS A 215 4.60 -16.50 7.14
C LYS A 215 3.85 -17.39 8.15
N GLN A 216 3.56 -16.86 9.33
CA GLN A 216 2.86 -17.54 10.41
C GLN A 216 1.34 -17.38 10.33
N TYR A 217 0.79 -16.85 9.22
CA TYR A 217 -0.66 -16.74 9.07
C TYR A 217 -1.31 -18.12 8.98
N GLY A 218 -2.54 -18.23 9.48
CA GLY A 218 -3.41 -19.38 9.27
C GLY A 218 -3.96 -19.40 7.84
N ILE A 219 -5.02 -20.18 7.59
CA ILE A 219 -5.50 -20.45 6.22
C ILE A 219 -7.03 -20.24 6.11
N ILE A 220 -7.47 -19.49 5.11
CA ILE A 220 -8.86 -19.50 4.64
C ILE A 220 -9.02 -20.61 3.60
N THR A 221 -10.06 -21.42 3.78
CA THR A 221 -10.46 -22.49 2.85
C THR A 221 -11.88 -22.26 2.35
N GLY A 222 -12.34 -23.03 1.36
CA GLY A 222 -13.73 -23.00 0.88
C GLY A 222 -14.08 -21.88 -0.10
N ILE A 223 -13.12 -21.00 -0.44
CA ILE A 223 -13.25 -20.05 -1.54
C ILE A 223 -13.03 -20.80 -2.87
N GLU A 224 -14.06 -20.87 -3.70
CA GLU A 224 -14.04 -21.62 -4.94
C GLU A 224 -14.71 -20.86 -6.09
N ASN A 225 -14.30 -21.17 -7.32
CA ASN A 225 -14.93 -20.70 -8.56
C ASN A 225 -15.00 -19.17 -8.76
N ILE A 226 -14.14 -18.41 -8.07
CA ILE A 226 -14.00 -16.96 -8.25
C ILE A 226 -13.10 -16.63 -9.44
N LYS A 227 -13.35 -15.48 -10.07
CA LYS A 227 -12.57 -15.01 -11.23
C LYS A 227 -11.82 -13.73 -10.85
N PRO A 228 -10.49 -13.66 -11.05
CA PRO A 228 -9.75 -12.41 -10.94
C PRO A 228 -10.41 -11.35 -11.83
N PRO A 229 -10.82 -10.20 -11.28
CA PRO A 229 -11.45 -9.15 -12.08
C PRO A 229 -10.42 -8.49 -12.99
N LEU A 230 -10.91 -7.84 -14.05
CA LEU A 230 -10.08 -6.92 -14.82
C LEU A 230 -9.66 -5.77 -13.90
N ARG A 231 -8.36 -5.62 -13.69
CA ARG A 231 -7.80 -4.53 -12.88
C ARG A 231 -7.42 -3.38 -13.79
N LEU A 232 -8.41 -2.58 -14.16
CA LEU A 232 -8.22 -1.37 -14.95
C LEU A 232 -8.86 -0.20 -14.19
N SER A 233 -8.06 0.83 -13.92
CA SER A 233 -8.53 2.12 -13.42
C SER A 233 -8.12 3.21 -14.39
N ALA A 234 -9.02 4.14 -14.66
CA ALA A 234 -8.77 5.31 -15.49
C ALA A 234 -9.36 6.52 -14.78
N THR A 235 -8.51 7.48 -14.45
CA THR A 235 -8.86 8.68 -13.69
C THR A 235 -8.57 9.91 -14.56
N PRO A 236 -9.51 10.33 -15.42
CA PRO A 236 -9.38 11.60 -16.13
C PRO A 236 -9.56 12.76 -15.16
N TYR A 237 -8.86 13.86 -15.41
CA TYR A 237 -9.07 15.07 -14.64
C TYR A 237 -8.92 16.32 -15.51
N MET A 238 -9.50 17.42 -15.02
CA MET A 238 -9.42 18.74 -15.61
C MET A 238 -9.21 19.73 -14.47
N SER A 239 -8.26 20.64 -14.63
CA SER A 239 -7.99 21.70 -13.66
C SER A 239 -8.01 23.07 -14.34
N TYR A 240 -8.46 24.06 -13.56
CA TYR A 240 -8.56 25.45 -13.97
C TYR A 240 -7.88 26.34 -12.93
N TYR A 241 -6.91 27.13 -13.37
CA TYR A 241 -6.16 28.05 -12.54
C TYR A 241 -6.48 29.48 -12.94
N LEU A 242 -6.74 30.32 -11.95
CA LEU A 242 -6.80 31.77 -12.08
C LEU A 242 -5.62 32.35 -11.30
N GLN A 243 -4.74 33.07 -11.99
CA GLN A 243 -3.59 33.70 -11.38
C GLN A 243 -3.57 35.18 -11.73
N HIS A 244 -3.40 36.02 -10.72
CA HIS A 244 -3.08 37.43 -10.93
C HIS A 244 -1.57 37.55 -11.07
N ASN A 245 -1.11 38.16 -12.16
CA ASN A 245 0.30 38.54 -12.28
C ASN A 245 0.60 39.78 -11.40
N GLU A 246 1.87 40.15 -11.25
CA GLU A 246 2.29 41.34 -10.50
C GLU A 246 1.69 42.66 -11.06
N GLN A 247 1.15 42.63 -12.28
CA GLN A 247 0.50 43.74 -12.97
C GLN A 247 -1.04 43.69 -12.87
N GLN A 248 -1.58 42.85 -11.99
CA GLN A 248 -3.03 42.65 -11.76
C GLN A 248 -3.81 42.16 -12.98
N GLN A 249 -3.16 41.62 -14.01
CA GLN A 249 -3.84 40.96 -15.12
C GLN A 249 -4.23 39.54 -14.71
N LEU A 250 -5.49 39.20 -14.98
CA LEU A 250 -6.04 37.87 -14.75
C LEU A 250 -5.57 36.93 -15.86
N ASN A 251 -4.68 36.01 -15.52
CA ASN A 251 -4.30 34.90 -16.37
C ASN A 251 -5.10 33.66 -15.99
N TYR A 252 -5.55 32.90 -16.99
CA TYR A 252 -6.19 31.61 -16.78
C TYR A 252 -5.41 30.48 -17.45
N ARG A 253 -5.36 29.32 -16.79
CA ARG A 253 -4.75 28.09 -17.34
C ARG A 253 -5.72 26.94 -17.17
N ILE A 254 -5.99 26.22 -18.26
CA ILE A 254 -6.74 24.96 -18.24
C ILE A 254 -5.73 23.84 -18.48
N ASN A 255 -5.74 22.82 -17.63
CA ASN A 255 -5.03 21.57 -17.86
C ASN A 255 -6.03 20.42 -17.88
N GLY A 256 -5.68 19.36 -18.61
CA GLY A 256 -6.40 18.10 -18.59
C GLY A 256 -5.42 16.96 -18.73
N GLY A 257 -5.65 15.90 -17.97
CA GLY A 257 -4.79 14.74 -17.93
C GLY A 257 -5.57 13.46 -17.67
N LEU A 258 -4.84 12.35 -17.69
CA LEU A 258 -5.39 11.03 -17.49
C LEU A 258 -4.36 10.16 -16.79
N ASP A 259 -4.78 9.56 -15.67
CA ASP A 259 -4.04 8.49 -15.02
C ASP A 259 -4.67 7.15 -15.37
N VAL A 260 -3.86 6.18 -15.77
CA VAL A 260 -4.29 4.82 -16.10
C VAL A 260 -3.48 3.84 -15.28
N LYS A 261 -4.17 2.86 -14.70
CA LYS A 261 -3.57 1.75 -13.99
C LYS A 261 -4.13 0.45 -14.49
N TYR A 262 -3.27 -0.38 -15.06
CA TYR A 262 -3.65 -1.65 -15.65
C TYR A 262 -2.83 -2.80 -15.05
N GLY A 263 -3.51 -3.66 -14.28
CA GLY A 263 -2.93 -4.87 -13.76
C GLY A 263 -2.92 -5.99 -14.80
N ILE A 264 -1.89 -6.02 -15.65
CA ILE A 264 -1.69 -6.99 -16.74
C ILE A 264 -1.91 -8.44 -16.28
N ASN A 265 -1.34 -8.79 -15.13
CA ASN A 265 -1.62 -10.06 -14.45
C ASN A 265 -1.33 -9.92 -12.96
N GLU A 266 -1.65 -10.95 -12.19
CA GLU A 266 -1.34 -11.14 -10.76
C GLU A 266 -0.04 -10.48 -10.26
N SER A 267 1.05 -10.61 -11.02
CA SER A 267 2.40 -10.14 -10.70
C SER A 267 2.72 -8.74 -11.23
N PHE A 268 2.18 -8.35 -12.39
CA PHE A 268 2.63 -7.18 -13.16
C PHE A 268 1.55 -6.10 -13.29
N THR A 269 1.99 -4.85 -13.12
CA THR A 269 1.16 -3.64 -13.21
C THR A 269 1.81 -2.66 -14.18
N LEU A 270 0.97 -1.98 -14.96
CA LEU A 270 1.31 -0.85 -15.80
C LEU A 270 0.61 0.38 -15.23
N ASP A 271 1.37 1.33 -14.71
CA ASP A 271 0.89 2.65 -14.30
C ASP A 271 1.32 3.68 -15.35
N MET A 272 0.41 4.52 -15.79
CA MET A 272 0.67 5.58 -16.78
C MET A 272 -0.01 6.87 -16.32
N THR A 273 0.66 7.99 -16.52
CA THR A 273 0.10 9.32 -16.32
C THR A 273 0.36 10.17 -17.56
N LEU A 274 -0.66 10.88 -18.04
CA LEU A 274 -0.60 11.79 -19.17
C LEU A 274 -0.86 13.22 -18.69
N ILE A 275 0.07 14.11 -19.01
CA ILE A 275 0.08 15.54 -18.65
C ILE A 275 -0.21 15.71 -17.16
N PRO A 276 0.57 15.12 -16.23
CA PRO A 276 0.27 15.15 -14.81
C PRO A 276 0.23 16.59 -14.26
N ASP A 277 -0.67 16.85 -13.31
CA ASP A 277 -0.83 18.14 -12.66
C ASP A 277 -0.39 18.06 -11.20
N PHE A 278 0.71 18.75 -10.90
CA PHE A 278 1.31 18.77 -9.57
C PHE A 278 0.90 20.00 -8.75
N GLY A 279 -0.02 20.83 -9.27
CA GLY A 279 -0.41 22.06 -8.59
C GLY A 279 -1.14 21.89 -7.25
N GLN A 280 -1.53 20.67 -6.87
CA GLN A 280 -2.12 20.36 -5.56
C GLN A 280 -1.14 19.69 -4.58
N VAL A 281 0.12 19.51 -4.98
CA VAL A 281 1.12 18.83 -4.18
C VAL A 281 1.65 19.78 -3.12
N LYS A 282 1.89 19.29 -1.91
CA LYS A 282 2.42 20.08 -0.81
C LYS A 282 3.78 20.69 -1.20
N SER A 283 3.92 22.00 -1.04
CA SER A 283 5.19 22.70 -1.20
C SER A 283 6.22 22.13 -0.23
N ASP A 284 7.46 22.02 -0.69
CA ASP A 284 8.57 21.57 0.14
C ASP A 284 8.98 22.66 1.15
N ASP A 285 9.45 22.22 2.31
CA ASP A 285 10.01 23.10 3.33
C ASP A 285 11.37 23.63 2.85
N LYS A 286 11.67 24.91 3.08
CA LYS A 286 12.99 25.46 2.73
C LYS A 286 14.03 25.01 3.74
N ILE A 287 14.88 24.06 3.34
CA ILE A 287 15.99 23.56 4.17
C ILE A 287 17.29 24.24 3.74
N LEU A 288 17.91 25.00 4.65
CA LEU A 288 19.26 25.52 4.45
C LEU A 288 20.26 24.38 4.64
N ASN A 289 20.72 23.79 3.54
CA ASN A 289 21.75 22.77 3.56
C ASN A 289 23.12 23.41 3.24
N LEU A 290 24.03 23.37 4.22
CA LEU A 290 25.39 23.89 4.12
C LEU A 290 26.42 22.80 3.79
N THR A 291 25.96 21.57 3.55
CA THR A 291 26.81 20.44 3.17
C THR A 291 27.03 20.40 1.65
N PRO A 292 28.08 19.72 1.15
CA PRO A 292 28.31 19.56 -0.28
C PRO A 292 27.39 18.51 -0.94
N PHE A 293 26.51 17.88 -0.16
CA PHE A 293 25.57 16.89 -0.66
C PHE A 293 24.21 17.54 -0.93
N GLU A 294 23.55 17.12 -2.01
CA GLU A 294 22.21 17.62 -2.37
C GLU A 294 21.17 17.21 -1.31
N THR A 295 20.24 18.13 -1.00
CA THR A 295 19.10 17.81 -0.14
C THR A 295 18.08 16.99 -0.92
N PHE A 296 17.77 15.80 -0.42
CA PHE A 296 16.69 14.98 -0.94
C PHE A 296 15.37 15.37 -0.27
N TYR A 297 14.39 15.80 -1.07
CA TYR A 297 13.03 16.03 -0.60
C TYR A 297 12.17 14.78 -0.75
N GLY A 298 11.22 14.60 0.16
CA GLY A 298 10.22 13.53 0.04
C GLY A 298 9.39 13.70 -1.23
N GLU A 299 8.92 12.62 -1.82
CA GLU A 299 8.01 12.67 -2.96
C GLU A 299 6.56 12.70 -2.47
N ASN A 300 5.75 13.61 -3.03
CA ASN A 300 4.36 13.82 -2.64
C ASN A 300 3.39 13.59 -3.80
N ARG A 301 3.91 13.38 -5.02
CA ARG A 301 3.11 13.13 -6.22
C ARG A 301 2.66 11.67 -6.25
N PRO A 302 1.34 11.38 -6.29
CA PRO A 302 0.83 10.00 -6.18
C PRO A 302 1.46 9.00 -7.16
N PHE A 303 1.70 9.41 -8.40
CA PHE A 303 2.35 8.57 -9.41
C PHE A 303 3.78 8.15 -9.00
N PHE A 304 4.51 8.97 -8.26
CA PHE A 304 5.90 8.70 -7.87
C PHE A 304 6.03 8.14 -6.44
N THR A 305 4.94 8.04 -5.68
CA THR A 305 4.95 7.39 -4.37
C THR A 305 4.56 5.92 -4.47
N GLU A 306 3.52 5.61 -5.25
CA GLU A 306 2.98 4.25 -5.31
C GLU A 306 3.83 3.30 -6.19
N GLY A 307 4.00 2.04 -5.77
CA GLY A 307 4.57 0.99 -6.63
C GLY A 307 6.03 1.24 -7.03
N THR A 308 6.78 1.94 -6.18
CA THR A 308 8.16 2.34 -6.42
C THR A 308 9.20 1.41 -5.82
N GLU A 309 8.79 0.28 -5.24
CA GLU A 309 9.65 -0.57 -4.41
C GLU A 309 10.84 -1.17 -5.20
N LEU A 310 10.65 -1.46 -6.48
CA LEU A 310 11.73 -1.92 -7.37
C LEU A 310 12.67 -0.77 -7.76
N PHE A 311 12.16 0.44 -7.93
CA PHE A 311 12.94 1.59 -8.40
C PHE A 311 13.73 2.27 -7.27
N ASN A 312 13.26 2.18 -6.03
CA ASN A 312 13.94 2.79 -4.87
C ASN A 312 15.08 1.92 -4.30
N LYS A 313 15.48 0.84 -4.97
CA LYS A 313 16.61 0.00 -4.54
C LYS A 313 17.92 0.80 -4.61
N GLY A 314 18.61 0.92 -3.48
CA GLY A 314 19.89 1.63 -3.39
C GLY A 314 19.79 3.15 -3.45
N ASN A 315 18.58 3.73 -3.30
CA ASN A 315 18.33 5.19 -3.34
C ASN A 315 18.84 5.88 -4.62
N ILE A 316 18.85 5.17 -5.74
CA ILE A 316 19.32 5.69 -7.04
C ILE A 316 18.24 6.53 -7.73
N PHE A 317 16.97 6.21 -7.49
CA PHE A 317 15.84 6.90 -8.10
C PHE A 317 15.44 8.14 -7.29
N TYR A 318 15.66 9.33 -7.85
CA TYR A 318 15.18 10.60 -7.30
C TYR A 318 14.16 11.24 -8.25
N SER A 319 12.89 10.93 -8.03
CA SER A 319 11.77 11.34 -8.89
C SER A 319 11.60 12.85 -9.01
N ARG A 320 12.00 13.63 -7.99
CA ARG A 320 11.88 15.10 -7.97
C ARG A 320 12.67 15.80 -9.07
N ARG A 321 13.65 15.13 -9.70
CA ARG A 321 14.32 15.67 -10.90
C ARG A 321 13.39 15.74 -12.12
N ILE A 322 12.33 14.95 -12.14
CA ILE A 322 11.41 14.84 -13.27
C ILE A 322 10.29 15.85 -13.04
N GLY A 323 10.15 16.81 -13.96
CA GLY A 323 9.17 17.89 -13.79
C GLY A 323 9.59 18.95 -12.78
N GLY A 324 10.86 18.94 -12.32
CA GLY A 324 11.42 19.94 -11.42
C GLY A 324 11.90 21.20 -12.13
N GLU A 325 12.67 22.03 -11.42
CA GLU A 325 13.26 23.26 -11.94
C GLU A 325 14.13 23.01 -13.19
N PRO A 326 14.00 23.82 -14.26
CA PRO A 326 14.85 23.69 -15.45
C PRO A 326 16.35 23.72 -15.11
N LEU A 327 17.14 22.88 -15.78
CA LEU A 327 18.60 22.79 -15.57
C LEU A 327 19.31 24.13 -15.68
N ASN A 328 18.91 24.96 -16.66
CA ASN A 328 19.52 26.26 -16.90
C ASN A 328 18.68 27.42 -16.33
N TYR A 329 17.81 27.16 -15.33
CA TYR A 329 16.91 28.18 -14.79
C TYR A 329 17.67 29.42 -14.28
N ASN A 330 18.72 29.22 -13.47
CA ASN A 330 19.56 30.30 -12.94
C ASN A 330 20.54 30.86 -13.98
N THR A 331 21.02 30.01 -14.89
CA THR A 331 21.98 30.36 -15.93
C THR A 331 21.45 31.39 -16.92
N VAL A 332 20.13 31.49 -17.11
CA VAL A 332 19.56 32.58 -17.92
C VAL A 332 19.90 33.95 -17.35
N ASN A 333 19.80 34.11 -16.03
CA ASN A 333 20.06 35.39 -15.37
C ASN A 333 21.54 35.78 -15.46
N GLU A 334 22.44 34.79 -15.44
CA GLU A 334 23.88 34.99 -15.56
C GLU A 334 24.31 35.41 -16.97
N ASN A 335 23.55 35.04 -17.99
CA ASN A 335 23.88 35.28 -19.41
C ASN A 335 23.09 36.43 -20.05
N LEU A 336 22.37 37.23 -19.28
CA LEU A 336 21.64 38.39 -19.81
C LEU A 336 22.61 39.44 -20.36
N ALA A 337 22.35 39.92 -21.58
CA ALA A 337 23.06 41.07 -22.11
C ALA A 337 22.59 42.37 -21.43
N GLN A 338 23.39 43.43 -21.58
CA GLN A 338 23.07 44.73 -20.99
C GLN A 338 21.73 45.27 -21.52
N GLY A 339 20.79 45.51 -20.60
CA GLY A 339 19.46 46.02 -20.91
C GLY A 339 18.40 44.94 -21.15
N GLU A 340 18.76 43.67 -21.15
CA GLU A 340 17.82 42.55 -21.18
C GLU A 340 17.23 42.27 -19.80
N LYS A 341 15.98 41.78 -19.78
CA LYS A 341 15.30 41.35 -18.56
C LYS A 341 14.54 40.05 -18.79
N ILE A 342 14.47 39.21 -17.76
CA ILE A 342 13.61 38.02 -17.79
C ILE A 342 12.17 38.49 -17.61
N LYS A 343 11.33 38.29 -18.63
CA LYS A 343 9.89 38.54 -18.56
C LYS A 343 9.17 37.38 -17.88
N PHE A 344 9.58 36.15 -18.19
CA PHE A 344 8.97 34.94 -17.64
C PHE A 344 9.97 33.78 -17.70
N ASN A 345 10.18 33.07 -16.59
CA ASN A 345 10.98 31.85 -16.56
C ASN A 345 10.21 30.80 -15.74
N PRO A 346 9.77 29.69 -16.35
CA PRO A 346 9.05 28.65 -15.62
C PRO A 346 9.93 28.00 -14.56
N ALA A 347 9.48 27.98 -13.30
CA ALA A 347 10.17 27.31 -12.20
C ALA A 347 10.02 25.78 -12.22
N GLU A 348 9.21 25.24 -13.14
CA GLU A 348 8.96 23.80 -13.27
C GLU A 348 8.89 23.42 -14.74
N THR A 349 9.44 22.25 -15.05
CA THR A 349 9.39 21.65 -16.39
C THR A 349 8.09 20.87 -16.55
N LYS A 350 7.40 21.07 -17.68
CA LYS A 350 6.12 20.39 -17.91
C LYS A 350 6.34 18.94 -18.30
N MET A 351 5.81 18.01 -17.51
CA MET A 351 5.77 16.60 -17.87
C MET A 351 4.72 16.35 -18.96
N ILE A 352 5.10 15.55 -19.96
CA ILE A 352 4.20 15.09 -21.03
C ILE A 352 3.54 13.80 -20.56
N ASN A 353 4.33 12.85 -20.07
CA ASN A 353 3.84 11.60 -19.53
C ASN A 353 4.85 10.99 -18.56
N ALA A 354 4.40 9.98 -17.83
CA ALA A 354 5.27 8.96 -17.27
C ALA A 354 4.59 7.59 -17.29
N THR A 355 5.39 6.54 -17.39
CA THR A 355 4.98 5.14 -17.45
C THR A 355 5.86 4.31 -16.54
N LYS A 356 5.24 3.44 -15.74
CA LYS A 356 5.89 2.40 -14.94
C LYS A 356 5.29 1.06 -15.32
N PHE A 357 6.14 0.11 -15.67
CA PHE A 357 5.80 -1.29 -15.69
C PHE A 357 6.60 -1.97 -14.59
N SER A 358 5.92 -2.60 -13.63
CA SER A 358 6.60 -3.24 -12.51
C SER A 358 5.88 -4.49 -12.03
N GLY A 359 6.65 -5.45 -11.52
CA GLY A 359 6.11 -6.67 -10.96
C GLY A 359 7.16 -7.71 -10.62
N ARG A 360 6.74 -8.78 -9.93
CA ARG A 360 7.62 -9.90 -9.55
C ARG A 360 7.02 -11.24 -9.95
N THR A 361 7.81 -12.05 -10.64
CA THR A 361 7.46 -13.41 -11.01
C THR A 361 7.39 -14.33 -9.79
N LYS A 362 6.74 -15.50 -9.93
CA LYS A 362 6.64 -16.52 -8.87
C LYS A 362 8.01 -17.05 -8.39
N ASN A 363 9.04 -16.97 -9.23
CA ASN A 363 10.40 -17.41 -8.91
C ASN A 363 11.25 -16.30 -8.28
N GLY A 364 10.64 -15.17 -7.91
CA GLY A 364 11.30 -14.08 -7.21
C GLY A 364 12.03 -13.07 -8.10
N LEU A 365 12.00 -13.20 -9.43
CA LEU A 365 12.55 -12.19 -10.34
C LEU A 365 11.58 -11.02 -10.48
N GLY A 366 12.00 -9.84 -10.03
CA GLY A 366 11.36 -8.54 -10.20
C GLY A 366 11.83 -7.86 -11.48
N LEU A 367 10.90 -7.31 -12.25
CA LEU A 367 11.19 -6.48 -13.41
C LEU A 367 10.54 -5.12 -13.20
N GLY A 368 11.32 -4.06 -13.38
CA GLY A 368 10.88 -2.67 -13.35
C GLY A 368 11.34 -1.96 -14.62
N PHE A 369 10.42 -1.26 -15.27
CA PHE A 369 10.70 -0.33 -16.36
C PHE A 369 9.98 0.98 -16.03
N PHE A 370 10.72 2.08 -16.00
CA PHE A 370 10.20 3.42 -15.78
C PHE A 370 10.62 4.28 -16.97
N ASN A 371 9.68 5.08 -17.47
CA ASN A 371 9.91 6.10 -18.48
C ASN A 371 9.17 7.38 -18.10
N ALA A 372 9.78 8.54 -18.29
CA ALA A 372 9.10 9.81 -18.20
C ALA A 372 9.65 10.80 -19.21
N MET A 373 8.76 11.61 -19.78
CA MET A 373 9.13 12.61 -20.78
C MET A 373 8.71 14.00 -20.30
N THR A 374 9.65 14.94 -20.31
CA THR A 374 9.37 16.36 -20.07
C THR A 374 9.49 17.15 -21.37
N ASN A 375 8.62 18.15 -21.51
CA ASN A 375 8.65 19.04 -22.65
C ASN A 375 9.82 20.01 -22.54
N LYS A 376 10.25 20.53 -23.69
CA LYS A 376 11.14 21.68 -23.76
C LYS A 376 10.53 22.85 -22.98
N THR A 377 11.36 23.53 -22.20
CA THR A 377 10.98 24.70 -21.41
C THR A 377 11.86 25.88 -21.82
N ASP A 378 11.24 27.03 -22.05
CA ASP A 378 11.89 28.26 -22.48
C ASP A 378 11.63 29.37 -21.46
N ALA A 379 12.66 30.16 -21.16
CA ALA A 379 12.51 31.49 -20.60
C ALA A 379 12.18 32.50 -21.70
N ILE A 380 11.38 33.49 -21.38
CA ILE A 380 11.07 34.64 -22.23
C ILE A 380 11.88 35.82 -21.72
N ILE A 381 12.76 36.32 -22.57
CA ILE A 381 13.59 37.51 -22.32
C ILE A 381 13.02 38.66 -23.13
N ILE A 382 13.04 39.85 -22.55
CA ILE A 382 12.73 41.12 -23.22
C ILE A 382 13.99 41.96 -23.34
N ASP A 383 14.30 42.45 -24.53
CA ASP A 383 15.45 43.33 -24.77
C ASP A 383 15.16 44.80 -24.39
N SER A 384 16.17 45.66 -24.53
CA SER A 384 16.08 47.08 -24.19
C SER A 384 15.14 47.89 -25.10
N VAL A 385 14.75 47.34 -26.25
CA VAL A 385 13.85 47.96 -27.24
C VAL A 385 12.43 47.35 -27.16
N GLY A 386 12.24 46.33 -26.32
CA GLY A 386 10.96 45.67 -26.07
C GLY A 386 10.70 44.42 -26.90
N ASN A 387 11.68 43.90 -27.66
CA ASN A 387 11.50 42.64 -28.39
C ASN A 387 11.60 41.45 -27.44
N GLU A 388 10.75 40.45 -27.68
CA GLU A 388 10.73 39.21 -26.90
C GLU A 388 11.37 38.06 -27.67
N PHE A 389 12.24 37.31 -27.01
CA PHE A 389 12.82 36.09 -27.55
C PHE A 389 12.90 34.98 -26.50
N LYS A 390 12.99 33.74 -26.98
CA LYS A 390 12.99 32.55 -26.14
C LYS A 390 14.41 32.02 -25.97
N VAL A 391 14.78 31.71 -24.73
CA VAL A 391 16.01 31.00 -24.40
C VAL A 391 15.63 29.68 -23.75
N GLU A 392 16.13 28.58 -24.30
CA GLU A 392 15.85 27.25 -23.79
C GLU A 392 16.49 27.07 -22.41
N THR A 393 15.67 26.82 -21.40
CA THR A 393 16.11 26.52 -20.04
C THR A 393 16.12 25.04 -19.72
N GLN A 394 15.32 24.26 -20.45
CA GLN A 394 15.32 22.80 -20.42
C GLN A 394 15.09 22.25 -21.83
N PRO A 395 15.96 21.37 -22.34
CA PRO A 395 15.69 20.61 -23.56
C PRO A 395 14.59 19.56 -23.31
N PHE A 396 13.97 19.05 -24.36
CA PHE A 396 13.17 17.83 -24.22
C PHE A 396 14.01 16.73 -23.55
N THR A 397 13.50 16.16 -22.46
CA THR A 397 14.26 15.18 -21.67
C THR A 397 13.46 13.90 -21.50
N ASN A 398 14.12 12.77 -21.74
CA ASN A 398 13.55 11.44 -21.59
C ASN A 398 14.30 10.68 -20.49
N TYR A 399 13.63 10.46 -19.36
CA TYR A 399 14.14 9.72 -18.22
C TYR A 399 13.77 8.26 -18.37
N ASN A 400 14.74 7.35 -18.24
CA ASN A 400 14.51 5.92 -18.31
C ASN A 400 15.12 5.27 -17.08
N MET A 401 14.51 4.17 -16.62
CA MET A 401 15.14 3.32 -15.62
C MET A 401 14.67 1.89 -15.81
N ILE A 402 15.62 0.96 -15.81
CA ILE A 402 15.37 -0.48 -15.91
C ILE A 402 15.94 -1.14 -14.66
N VAL A 403 15.13 -2.00 -14.05
CA VAL A 403 15.50 -2.75 -12.85
C VAL A 403 15.24 -4.23 -13.08
N LEU A 404 16.25 -5.04 -12.81
CA LEU A 404 16.15 -6.49 -12.65
C LEU A 404 16.52 -6.82 -11.21
N ASP A 405 15.59 -7.38 -10.43
CA ASP A 405 15.80 -7.65 -9.01
C ASP A 405 15.48 -9.10 -8.67
N GLN A 406 16.48 -9.92 -8.36
CA GLN A 406 16.28 -11.32 -8.00
C GLN A 406 16.24 -11.49 -6.48
N SER A 407 15.11 -11.95 -5.95
CA SER A 407 15.04 -12.40 -4.56
C SER A 407 15.76 -13.73 -4.38
N LEU A 408 16.54 -13.82 -3.31
CA LEU A 408 17.28 -15.02 -2.89
C LEU A 408 16.72 -15.53 -1.55
N ARG A 409 17.24 -16.67 -1.08
CA ARG A 409 16.86 -17.22 0.23
C ARG A 409 17.27 -16.25 1.35
N ASN A 410 16.60 -16.35 2.50
CA ASN A 410 16.90 -15.60 3.73
C ASN A 410 16.83 -14.07 3.57
N ASN A 411 15.83 -13.57 2.84
CA ASN A 411 15.60 -12.13 2.60
C ASN A 411 16.77 -11.41 1.89
N SER A 412 17.68 -12.15 1.24
CA SER A 412 18.73 -11.58 0.39
C SER A 412 18.20 -11.25 -1.00
N TYR A 413 18.86 -10.34 -1.73
CA TYR A 413 18.53 -10.02 -3.12
C TYR A 413 19.77 -9.57 -3.91
N VAL A 414 19.68 -9.65 -5.24
CA VAL A 414 20.66 -9.07 -6.18
C VAL A 414 19.89 -8.22 -7.18
N SER A 415 20.29 -6.95 -7.33
CA SER A 415 19.64 -6.02 -8.26
C SER A 415 20.63 -5.50 -9.30
N ILE A 416 20.18 -5.40 -10.55
CA ILE A 416 20.84 -4.69 -11.63
C ILE A 416 19.94 -3.50 -12.00
N ILE A 417 20.52 -2.31 -12.03
CA ILE A 417 19.81 -1.06 -12.25
C ILE A 417 20.54 -0.30 -13.37
N ASN A 418 19.79 0.18 -14.35
CA ASN A 418 20.25 1.06 -15.41
C ASN A 418 19.35 2.29 -15.46
N THR A 419 19.94 3.48 -15.53
CA THR A 419 19.26 4.79 -15.54
C THR A 419 19.76 5.64 -16.69
#